data_AF-A0A839EP83-F1
#
_entry.id   AF-A0A839EP83-F1
#
_cell.length_a   1.000
_cell.length_b   1.000
_cell.length_c   1.000
_cell.angle_alpha   90.00
_cell.angle_beta   90.00
_cell.angle_gamma   90.00
#
_symmetry.space_group_name_H-M   'P 1'
#
loop_
_entity.id
_entity.type
_entity.pdbx_description
1 polymer ?
#
loop_
_entity_poly.entity_id
_entity_poly.type
_entity_poly.pdbx_seq_one_letter_code
_entity_poly.pdbx_strand_id
1 'polypeptide(L)' 'MATGKCPKCERALSNIKVQPVNLVYGPKHLRGGAFVCPHCNTVINVSLDPALVADALRRSSRR' A
#
# COMPACT_ATOMS: atom_id res chain seq x y z
N MET A 1 9.14 20.75 2.04
CA MET A 1 8.80 19.31 2.07
C MET A 1 7.35 19.18 2.53
N ALA A 2 6.47 18.55 1.76
CA ALA A 2 5.08 18.39 2.17
C ALA A 2 5.00 17.34 3.29
N THR A 3 4.92 17.77 4.55
CA THR A 3 4.65 16.88 5.68
C THR A 3 3.16 16.57 5.71
N GLY A 4 2.79 15.38 5.23
CA GLY A 4 1.42 14.88 5.38
C GLY A 4 1.07 14.69 6.85
N LYS A 5 -0.19 14.94 7.21
CA LYS A 5 -0.73 14.61 8.54
C LYS A 5 -1.56 13.34 8.47
N CYS A 6 -1.61 12.58 9.57
CA CYS A 6 -2.53 11.46 9.66
C CYS A 6 -3.98 11.97 9.70
N PRO A 7 -4.90 11.47 8.85
CA PRO A 7 -6.28 11.93 8.84
C PRO A 7 -7.09 11.52 10.08
N LYS A 8 -6.57 10.62 10.92
CA LYS A 8 -7.26 10.16 12.14
C LYS A 8 -6.75 10.80 13.43
N CYS A 9 -5.43 10.92 13.59
CA CYS A 9 -4.84 11.44 14.84
C CYS A 9 -4.16 12.80 14.65
N GLU A 10 -4.17 13.35 13.44
CA GLU A 10 -3.64 14.67 13.05
C GLU A 10 -2.14 14.90 13.28
N ARG A 11 -1.44 13.91 13.85
CA ARG A 11 0.02 13.93 14.00
C ARG A 11 0.70 13.96 12.63
N ALA A 12 1.80 14.70 12.56
CA ALA A 12 2.64 14.75 11.37
C ALA A 12 3.23 13.37 11.07
N LEU A 13 3.17 12.96 9.81
CA LEU A 13 3.78 11.72 9.33
C LEU A 13 5.20 12.04 8.85
N SER A 14 6.19 11.79 9.69
CA SER A 14 7.62 11.86 9.33
C SER A 14 8.16 10.53 8.78
N ASN A 15 7.50 9.43 9.12
CA ASN A 15 7.72 8.10 8.56
C ASN A 15 6.38 7.35 8.46
N ILE A 16 6.37 6.24 7.71
CA ILE A 16 5.20 5.41 7.51
C ILE A 16 5.58 3.95 7.78
N LYS A 17 4.75 3.23 8.54
CA LYS A 17 4.92 1.79 8.76
C LYS A 17 4.23 1.04 7.63
N VAL A 18 4.91 0.08 7.02
CA VAL A 18 4.32 -0.79 6.00
C VAL A 18 4.05 -2.15 6.61
N GLN A 19 2.84 -2.68 6.40
CA GLN A 19 2.45 -4.02 6.85
C GLN A 19 2.01 -4.86 5.65
N PRO A 20 2.45 -6.13 5.54
CA PRO A 20 1.98 -7.00 4.48
C PRO A 20 0.49 -7.30 4.65
N VAL A 21 -0.25 -7.28 3.55
CA VAL A 21 -1.69 -7.61 3.52
C VAL A 21 -2.02 -8.51 2.34
N ASN A 22 -3.01 -9.36 2.53
CA ASN A 22 -3.62 -10.15 1.45
C ASN A 22 -4.74 -9.33 0.83
N LEU A 23 -4.65 -9.08 -0.47
CA LEU A 23 -5.65 -8.36 -1.25
C LEU A 23 -6.51 -9.37 -2.00
N VAL A 24 -7.81 -9.07 -2.10
CA VAL A 24 -8.77 -9.90 -2.84
C VAL A 24 -9.29 -9.08 -4.01
N TYR A 25 -9.09 -9.58 -5.23
CA TYR A 25 -9.60 -8.97 -6.46
C TYR A 25 -10.37 -10.02 -7.26
N GLY A 26 -11.68 -10.05 -7.09
CA GLY A 26 -12.53 -11.14 -7.57
C GLY A 26 -12.05 -12.49 -6.98
N PRO A 27 -11.85 -13.54 -7.81
CA PRO A 27 -11.36 -14.84 -7.33
C PRO A 27 -9.84 -14.88 -7.07
N LYS A 28 -9.11 -13.79 -7.29
CA LYS A 28 -7.64 -13.75 -7.16
C LYS A 28 -7.22 -13.22 -5.79
N HIS A 29 -6.23 -13.89 -5.20
CA HIS A 29 -5.50 -13.40 -4.03
C HIS A 29 -4.18 -12.78 -4.49
N LEU A 30 -3.92 -11.54 -4.04
CA LEU A 30 -2.72 -10.78 -4.36
C LEU A 30 -2.01 -10.37 -3.08
N ARG A 31 -0.69 -10.15 -3.15
CA ARG A 31 0.07 -9.58 -2.04
C ARG A 31 0.12 -8.06 -2.20
N GLY A 32 -0.02 -7.37 -1.08
CA GLY A 32 0.10 -5.92 -1.02
C GLY A 32 0.72 -5.44 0.28
N GLY A 33 0.87 -4.13 0.38
CA GLY A 33 1.30 -3.43 1.57
C GLY A 33 0.24 -2.42 2.02
N ALA A 34 -0.09 -2.44 3.30
CA ALA A 34 -0.83 -1.38 3.96
C ALA A 34 0.15 -0.37 4.56
N PHE A 35 0.00 0.89 4.18
CA PHE A 35 0.70 2.03 4.76
C PHE A 35 -0.09 2.49 5.97
N VAL A 36 0.50 2.33 7.16
CA VAL A 36 -0.16 2.65 8.42
C VAL A 36 0.55 3.78 9.16
N CYS A 37 -0.24 4.61 9.83
CA CYS A 37 0.28 5.65 10.70
C CYS A 37 1.10 5.03 11.84
N PRO A 38 2.35 5.47 12.09
CA PRO A 38 3.19 4.93 13.15
C PRO A 38 2.67 5.25 14.56
N HIS A 39 1.78 6.23 14.70
CA HIS A 39 1.29 6.70 16.00
C HIS A 39 -0.02 6.07 16.44
N CYS A 40 -0.96 5.84 15.51
CA CYS A 40 -2.31 5.35 15.82
C CYS A 40 -2.70 4.11 15.03
N ASN A 41 -1.76 3.52 14.26
CA ASN A 41 -1.94 2.32 13.44
C ASN A 41 -3.09 2.39 12.42
N THR A 42 -3.53 3.59 12.08
CA THR A 42 -4.60 3.75 11.08
C THR A 42 -4.05 3.49 9.69
N VAL A 43 -4.78 2.70 8.91
CA VAL A 43 -4.49 2.47 7.50
C VAL A 43 -4.71 3.78 6.74
N ILE A 44 -3.65 4.31 6.15
CA ILE A 44 -3.65 5.53 5.34
C ILE A 44 -3.85 5.16 3.87
N ASN A 45 -3.21 4.09 3.42
CA ASN A 45 -3.31 3.60 2.05
C ASN A 45 -3.06 2.09 2.02
N VAL A 46 -3.56 1.44 0.98
CA VAL A 46 -3.28 0.04 0.66
C VAL A 46 -2.86 -0.02 -0.79
N SER A 47 -1.74 -0.69 -1.07
CA SER A 47 -1.18 -0.77 -2.42
C SER A 47 -0.76 -2.19 -2.75
N LEU A 48 -0.88 -2.53 -4.03
CA LEU A 48 -0.32 -3.77 -4.56
C LEU A 48 1.20 -3.73 -4.54
N ASP A 49 1.84 -4.89 -4.41
CA ASP A 49 3.28 -5.01 -4.58
C ASP A 49 3.67 -4.55 -6.01
N PRO A 50 4.51 -3.52 -6.16
CA PRO A 50 4.91 -3.02 -7.48
C PRO A 50 5.58 -4.10 -8.34
N ALA A 51 6.28 -5.06 -7.73
CA ALA A 51 6.91 -6.15 -8.47
C ALA A 51 5.88 -7.05 -9.17
N LEU A 52 4.75 -7.32 -8.50
CA LEU A 52 3.65 -8.09 -9.09
C LEU A 52 3.00 -7.35 -10.27
N VAL A 53 2.87 -6.03 -10.17
CA VAL A 53 2.29 -5.20 -11.25
C VAL A 53 3.24 -5.16 -12.46
N ALA A 54 4.53 -4.97 -12.23
CA ALA A 54 5.54 -4.94 -13.30
C ALA A 54 5.59 -6.27 -14.09
N ASP A 55 5.54 -7.40 -13.39
CA ASP A 55 5.52 -8.71 -14.05
C ASP A 55 4.23 -8.97 -14.83
N ALA A 56 3.07 -8.52 -14.33
CA ALA A 56 1.80 -8.63 -15.04
C ALA A 56 1.83 -7.84 -16.36
N LEU A 57 2.34 -6.61 -16.33
CA LEU A 57 2.47 -5.75 -17.52
C LEU A 57 3.43 -6.33 -18.57
N ARG A 58 4.55 -6.91 -18.14
CA ARG A 58 5.52 -7.58 -19.04
C ARG A 58 4.92 -8.79 -19.75
N ARG A 59 3.99 -9.51 -19.11
CA ARG A 59 3.31 -10.67 -19.71
C ARG A 59 2.24 -10.25 -20.71
N SER A 60 1.53 -9.14 -20.44
CA SER A 60 0.51 -8.64 -21.36
C SER A 60 1.09 -8.04 -22.65
N SER A 61 2.33 -7.54 -22.63
CA SER A 61 2.97 -6.95 -23.82
C SER A 61 3.55 -7.99 -24.80
N ARG A 62 3.43 -9.29 -24.51
CA ARG A 62 3.87 -10.39 -25.39
C ARG A 62 2.71 -11.08 -26.13
N ARG A 63 1.51 -10.54 -26.06
CA ARG A 63 0.34 -10.99 -26.83
C ARG A 63 0.03 -10.03 -27.95
#